data_AF-A0A1F2XPP6-F1
#
_entry.id   AF-A0A1F2XPP6-F1
#
_cell.length_a   1.000
_cell.length_b   1.000
_cell.length_c   1.000
_cell.angle_alpha   90.00
_cell.angle_beta   90.00
_cell.angle_gamma   90.00
#
_symmetry.space_group_name_H-M   'P 1'
#
loop_
_entity.id
_entity.type
_entity.pdbx_description
1 polymer ?
#
loop_
_entity_poly.entity_id
_entity_poly.type
_entity_poly.pdbx_seq_one_letter_code
_entity_poly.pdbx_strand_id
1 'polypeptide(L)'
;MEANLEKNELVELTAEIVSAYVSNNTVVATDLPGVIHNVFDALSKASSASGQPAREELKPAIPVKKSVTPEYIICLEDGKKFKSLKRHLRTHYDLSPEDYREKWGLPHDYPMVAPNYAAARSDLAKRMGLGQRRR
;
A
#
# COMPACT_ATOMS: atom_id res chain seq x y z
N MET A 1 -2.28 -31.45 -3.55
CA MET A 1 -1.62 -32.28 -2.51
C MET A 1 -0.60 -31.49 -1.68
N GLU A 2 -0.30 -30.24 -2.04
CA GLU A 2 0.78 -29.45 -1.41
C GLU A 2 0.45 -28.93 -0.01
N ALA A 3 -0.82 -28.64 0.30
CA ALA A 3 -1.22 -28.06 1.60
C ALA A 3 -1.14 -29.00 2.82
N ASN A 4 -0.95 -30.31 2.64
CA ASN A 4 -0.81 -31.25 3.77
C ASN A 4 0.64 -31.47 4.19
N LEU A 5 1.61 -31.28 3.28
CA LEU A 5 3.03 -31.37 3.62
C LEU A 5 3.43 -30.25 4.58
N GLU A 6 3.05 -29.01 4.27
CA GLU A 6 3.38 -27.84 5.11
C GLU A 6 2.79 -27.95 6.52
N LYS A 7 1.60 -28.53 6.66
CA LYS A 7 1.00 -28.76 7.98
C LYS A 7 1.77 -29.78 8.80
N ASN A 8 2.25 -30.86 8.18
CA ASN A 8 3.03 -31.87 8.88
C ASN A 8 4.38 -31.30 9.33
N GLU A 9 5.05 -30.54 8.48
CA GLU A 9 6.29 -29.84 8.80
C GLU A 9 6.12 -28.85 9.96
N LEU A 10 5.01 -28.09 9.98
CA LEU A 10 4.70 -27.19 11.09
C LEU A 10 4.47 -27.93 12.42
N VAL A 11 3.83 -29.10 12.38
CA VAL A 11 3.66 -29.94 13.58
C VAL A 11 5.01 -30.46 14.07
N GLU A 12 5.87 -30.92 13.17
CA GLU A 12 7.21 -31.42 13.51
C GLU A 12 8.07 -30.31 14.15
N LEU A 13 8.13 -29.12 13.55
CA LEU A 13 8.83 -27.95 14.10
C LEU A 13 8.26 -27.50 15.44
N THR A 14 6.93 -27.52 15.59
CA THR A 14 6.28 -27.18 16.87
C THR A 14 6.68 -28.17 17.95
N ALA A 15 6.67 -29.48 17.65
CA ALA A 15 7.04 -30.53 18.60
C ALA A 15 8.50 -30.38 19.04
N GLU A 16 9.41 -30.07 18.11
CA GLU A 16 10.83 -29.84 18.41
C GLU A 16 11.00 -28.65 19.36
N ILE A 17 10.38 -27.50 19.06
CA ILE A 17 10.47 -26.28 19.90
C ILE A 17 9.88 -26.51 21.30
N VAL A 18 8.70 -27.13 21.38
CA VAL A 18 8.04 -27.40 22.67
C VAL A 18 8.87 -28.39 23.49
N SER A 19 9.46 -29.41 22.86
CA SER A 19 10.32 -30.38 23.54
C SER A 19 11.56 -29.73 24.13
N ALA A 20 12.22 -28.82 23.40
CA ALA A 20 13.37 -28.06 23.87
C ALA A 20 12.98 -27.10 25.01
N TYR A 21 11.82 -26.43 24.88
CA TYR A 21 11.32 -25.50 25.88
C TYR A 21 11.03 -26.21 27.22
N VAL A 22 10.30 -27.33 27.19
CA VAL A 22 9.96 -28.10 28.40
C VAL A 22 11.17 -28.82 28.99
N SER A 23 12.16 -29.19 28.17
CA SER A 23 13.41 -29.79 28.67
C SER A 23 14.26 -28.79 29.47
N ASN A 24 14.16 -27.49 29.17
CA ASN A 24 14.95 -26.43 29.81
C ASN A 24 14.14 -25.55 30.78
N ASN A 25 12.82 -25.74 30.88
CA ASN A 25 11.93 -24.93 31.72
C ASN A 25 10.90 -25.82 32.43
N THR A 26 10.61 -25.51 33.70
CA THR A 26 9.56 -26.22 34.45
C THR A 26 8.19 -25.66 34.10
N VAL A 27 7.41 -26.42 33.33
CA VAL A 27 6.05 -26.05 32.91
C VAL A 27 5.03 -26.90 33.67
N VAL A 28 3.95 -26.29 34.15
CA VAL A 28 2.86 -27.02 34.80
C VAL A 28 2.08 -27.80 33.74
N ALA A 29 1.67 -29.03 34.04
CA ALA A 29 0.96 -29.90 33.09
C ALA A 29 -0.32 -29.26 32.51
N THR A 30 -0.95 -28.34 33.25
CA THR A 30 -2.14 -27.59 32.83
C THR A 30 -1.84 -26.54 31.76
N ASP A 31 -0.61 -26.01 31.72
CA ASP A 31 -0.20 -24.95 30.78
C ASP A 31 0.38 -25.51 29.47
N LEU A 32 0.75 -26.80 29.46
CA LEU A 32 1.34 -27.46 28.30
C LEU A 32 0.48 -27.36 27.02
N PRO A 33 -0.86 -27.55 27.05
CA PRO A 33 -1.69 -27.36 25.86
C PRO A 33 -1.66 -25.93 25.34
N GLY A 34 -1.59 -24.94 26.23
CA GLY A 34 -1.51 -23.52 25.87
C GLY A 34 -0.19 -23.19 25.17
N VAL A 35 0.93 -23.73 25.67
CA VAL A 35 2.25 -23.55 25.05
C VAL A 35 2.27 -24.17 23.63
N ILE A 36 1.75 -25.38 23.46
CA ILE A 36 1.67 -26.04 22.15
C ILE A 36 0.87 -25.20 21.15
N HIS A 37 -0.32 -24.71 21.55
CA HIS A 37 -1.14 -23.86 20.70
C HIS A 37 -0.45 -22.55 20.32
N ASN A 38 0.19 -21.88 21.29
CA ASN A 38 0.86 -20.60 21.04
C ASN A 38 2.03 -20.74 20.06
N VAL A 39 2.85 -21.81 20.19
CA VAL A 39 3.98 -22.05 19.29
C VAL A 39 3.49 -22.43 17.90
N PHE A 40 2.50 -23.32 17.80
CA PHE A 40 1.91 -23.70 16.52
C PHE A 40 1.30 -22.50 15.78
N ASP A 41 0.54 -21.66 16.49
CA ASP A 41 -0.04 -20.43 15.93
C ASP A 41 1.04 -19.44 15.50
N ALA A 42 2.11 -19.29 16.27
CA ALA A 42 3.22 -18.40 15.92
C ALA A 42 3.93 -18.87 14.65
N LEU A 43 4.22 -20.16 14.53
CA LEU A 43 4.83 -20.75 13.33
C LEU A 43 3.88 -20.70 12.13
N SER A 44 2.59 -20.99 12.32
CA SER A 44 1.58 -20.92 11.26
C SER A 44 1.42 -19.50 10.73
N LYS A 45 1.40 -18.49 11.62
CA LYS A 45 1.41 -17.06 11.23
C LYS A 45 2.70 -16.69 10.51
N ALA A 46 3.85 -17.15 10.97
CA ALA A 46 5.14 -16.85 10.33
C ALA A 46 5.27 -17.49 8.94
N SER A 47 4.80 -18.74 8.78
CA SER A 47 4.75 -19.44 7.48
C SER A 47 3.76 -18.78 6.51
N SER A 48 2.60 -18.34 7.03
CA SER A 48 1.61 -17.58 6.25
C SER A 48 2.02 -16.12 5.99
N ALA A 49 3.02 -15.59 6.71
CA ALA A 49 3.51 -14.22 6.57
C ALA A 49 4.48 -14.04 5.37
N SER A 50 4.42 -14.95 4.39
CA SER A 50 5.02 -14.77 3.07
C SER A 50 4.22 -13.81 2.16
N GLY A 51 3.12 -13.22 2.63
CA GLY A 51 2.26 -12.32 1.86
C GLY A 51 2.00 -10.98 2.53
N GLN A 52 2.92 -10.03 2.33
CA GLN A 52 2.80 -8.58 2.53
C GLN A 52 2.46 -8.09 3.96
N PRO A 53 3.11 -7.03 4.47
CA PRO A 53 2.51 -6.28 5.57
C PRO A 53 1.09 -5.95 5.13
N ALA A 54 0.10 -6.30 5.96
CA ALA A 54 -1.29 -5.91 5.75
C ALA A 54 -1.26 -4.47 5.27
N ARG A 55 -1.60 -4.27 4.00
CA ARG A 55 -1.72 -2.95 3.39
C ARG A 55 -2.77 -2.28 4.23
N GLU A 56 -2.32 -1.54 5.25
CA GLU A 56 -3.17 -0.67 6.04
C GLU A 56 -4.02 0.01 5.00
N GLU A 57 -5.33 -0.26 5.05
CA GLU A 57 -6.28 0.41 4.16
C GLU A 57 -5.95 1.87 4.32
N LEU A 58 -5.26 2.42 3.31
CA LEU A 58 -4.88 3.81 3.25
C LEU A 58 -6.21 4.52 3.14
N LYS A 59 -6.81 4.79 4.30
CA LYS A 59 -8.00 5.60 4.42
C LYS A 59 -7.60 6.87 3.70
N PRO A 60 -8.22 7.17 2.54
CA PRO A 60 -7.78 8.28 1.72
C PRO A 60 -7.76 9.49 2.65
N ALA A 61 -6.58 10.13 2.79
CA ALA A 61 -6.37 11.19 3.79
C ALA A 61 -7.48 12.25 3.71
N ILE A 62 -8.05 12.42 2.51
CA ILE A 62 -9.15 13.29 2.18
C ILE A 62 -10.07 12.58 1.17
N PRO A 63 -11.39 12.77 1.21
CA PRO A 63 -12.30 12.32 0.16
C PRO A 63 -11.86 12.84 -1.21
N VAL A 64 -11.91 12.00 -2.26
CA VAL A 64 -11.53 12.35 -3.65
C VAL A 64 -12.23 13.62 -4.17
N LYS A 65 -13.43 13.92 -3.67
CA LYS A 65 -14.15 15.16 -4.03
C LYS A 65 -13.48 16.45 -3.50
N LYS A 66 -12.66 16.35 -2.46
CA LYS A 66 -11.96 17.46 -1.80
C LYS A 66 -10.46 17.52 -2.12
N SER A 67 -9.93 16.54 -2.87
CA SER A 67 -8.51 16.53 -3.26
C SER A 67 -8.19 17.52 -4.37
N VAL A 68 -9.17 17.94 -5.18
CA VAL A 68 -8.98 18.93 -6.24
C VAL A 68 -9.51 20.28 -5.79
N THR A 69 -8.64 21.28 -5.75
CA THR A 69 -9.03 22.68 -5.58
C THR A 69 -8.51 23.52 -6.76
N PRO A 70 -9.10 24.70 -7.03
CA PRO A 70 -8.69 25.54 -8.15
C PRO A 70 -7.20 25.94 -8.09
N GLU A 71 -6.66 26.14 -6.88
CA GLU A 71 -5.28 26.60 -6.65
C GLU A 71 -4.27 25.47 -6.45
N TYR A 72 -4.70 24.35 -5.85
CA TYR A 72 -3.83 23.23 -5.52
C TYR A 72 -4.56 21.89 -5.61
N ILE A 73 -3.81 20.83 -5.87
CA ILE A 73 -4.25 19.44 -5.78
C ILE A 73 -3.58 18.78 -4.59
N ILE A 74 -4.35 18.00 -3.84
CA ILE A 74 -3.87 17.24 -2.69
C ILE A 74 -3.60 15.80 -3.13
N CYS A 75 -2.43 15.30 -2.79
CA CYS A 75 -2.08 13.92 -3.01
C CYS A 75 -2.79 13.04 -1.96
N LEU A 76 -3.47 11.99 -2.43
CA LEU A 76 -4.16 11.01 -1.58
C LEU A 76 -3.19 10.11 -0.80
N GLU A 77 -1.91 10.10 -1.19
CA GLU A 77 -0.88 9.22 -0.65
C GLU A 77 -0.17 9.82 0.56
N ASP A 78 0.13 11.12 0.55
CA ASP A 78 0.82 11.84 1.64
C ASP A 78 0.03 13.03 2.21
N GLY A 79 -1.14 13.36 1.64
CA GLY A 79 -2.01 14.45 2.12
C GLY A 79 -1.47 15.86 1.87
N LYS A 80 -0.38 16.01 1.11
CA LYS A 80 0.26 17.31 0.86
C LYS A 80 -0.33 18.03 -0.34
N LYS A 81 -0.31 19.37 -0.28
CA LYS A 81 -0.82 20.27 -1.31
C LYS A 81 0.27 20.56 -2.35
N PHE A 82 -0.05 20.35 -3.62
CA PHE A 82 0.84 20.61 -4.75
C PHE A 82 0.12 21.38 -5.84
N LYS A 83 0.85 22.16 -6.64
CA LYS A 83 0.29 22.74 -7.88
C LYS A 83 0.26 21.72 -9.02
N SER A 84 1.19 20.76 -9.00
CA SER A 84 1.31 19.66 -9.96
C SER A 84 1.63 18.36 -9.23
N LEU A 85 0.71 17.40 -9.29
CA LEU A 85 0.87 16.09 -8.65
C LEU A 85 1.81 15.19 -9.46
N LYS A 86 1.84 15.34 -10.80
CA LYS A 86 2.66 14.52 -11.71
C LYS A 86 4.14 14.44 -11.32
N ARG A 87 4.74 15.56 -10.90
CA ARG A 87 6.15 15.59 -10.48
C ARG A 87 6.37 14.81 -9.19
N HIS A 88 5.45 14.97 -8.24
CA HIS A 88 5.55 14.32 -6.94
C HIS A 88 5.40 12.80 -7.06
N LEU A 89 4.43 12.33 -7.86
CA LEU A 89 4.21 10.90 -8.13
C LEU A 89 5.47 10.24 -8.70
N ARG A 90 6.08 10.86 -9.71
CA ARG A 90 7.30 10.30 -10.34
C ARG A 90 8.51 10.32 -9.41
N THR A 91 8.71 11.38 -8.64
CA THR A 91 9.94 11.51 -7.82
C THR A 91 9.87 10.72 -6.51
N HIS A 92 8.70 10.59 -5.90
CA HIS A 92 8.58 9.93 -4.59
C HIS A 92 8.06 8.50 -4.68
N TYR A 93 7.25 8.19 -5.69
CA TYR A 93 6.57 6.91 -5.80
C TYR A 93 6.91 6.17 -7.09
N ASP A 94 7.67 6.79 -8.00
CA ASP A 94 7.94 6.29 -9.36
C ASP A 94 6.65 5.85 -10.11
N LEU A 95 5.52 6.48 -9.77
CA LEU A 95 4.20 6.13 -10.32
C LEU A 95 3.84 7.02 -11.50
N SER A 96 3.25 6.41 -12.53
CA SER A 96 2.61 7.17 -13.60
C SER A 96 1.27 7.74 -13.13
N PRO A 97 0.78 8.82 -13.77
CA PRO A 97 -0.54 9.35 -13.48
C PRO A 97 -1.67 8.34 -13.70
N GLU A 98 -1.48 7.35 -14.59
CA GLU A 98 -2.45 6.28 -14.88
C GLU A 98 -2.47 5.25 -13.75
N ASP A 99 -1.29 4.72 -13.38
CA ASP A 99 -1.13 3.82 -12.23
C ASP A 99 -1.73 4.42 -10.95
N TYR A 100 -1.53 5.73 -10.74
CA TYR A 100 -2.11 6.44 -9.60
C TYR A 100 -3.64 6.48 -9.64
N ARG A 101 -4.25 6.63 -10.83
CA ARG A 101 -5.72 6.58 -10.95
C ARG A 101 -6.25 5.19 -10.70
N GLU A 102 -5.61 4.16 -11.26
CA GLU A 102 -6.00 2.77 -11.04
C GLU A 102 -5.86 2.37 -9.58
N LYS A 103 -4.75 2.77 -8.93
CA LYS A 103 -4.48 2.50 -7.51
C LYS A 103 -5.55 3.07 -6.58
N TRP A 104 -6.14 4.21 -6.95
CA TRP A 104 -7.15 4.91 -6.14
C TRP A 104 -8.58 4.84 -6.72
N GLY A 105 -8.80 4.10 -7.82
CA GLY A 105 -10.10 4.02 -8.50
C GLY A 105 -10.63 5.37 -8.99
N LEU A 106 -9.74 6.27 -9.41
CA LEU A 106 -10.10 7.62 -9.84
C LEU A 106 -10.67 7.63 -11.27
N PRO A 107 -11.62 8.54 -11.59
CA PRO A 107 -12.07 8.73 -12.95
C PRO A 107 -10.92 9.12 -13.89
N HIS A 108 -11.00 8.70 -15.15
CA HIS A 108 -10.00 9.07 -16.17
C HIS A 108 -9.86 10.60 -16.35
N ASP A 109 -10.97 11.33 -16.16
CA ASP A 109 -11.03 12.80 -16.23
C ASP A 109 -10.41 13.52 -15.01
N TYR A 110 -9.90 12.77 -14.02
CA TYR A 110 -9.34 13.37 -12.82
C TYR A 110 -8.10 14.23 -13.14
N PRO A 111 -8.11 15.53 -12.80
CA PRO A 111 -7.00 16.43 -13.09
C PRO A 111 -5.82 16.11 -12.19
N MET A 112 -4.60 16.05 -12.75
CA MET A 112 -3.36 15.78 -12.01
C MET A 112 -2.57 17.04 -11.65
N VAL A 113 -3.17 18.19 -11.94
CA VAL A 113 -2.59 19.52 -11.83
C VAL A 113 -3.74 20.45 -11.46
N ALA A 114 -3.49 21.47 -10.64
CA ALA A 114 -4.52 22.42 -10.28
C ALA A 114 -5.13 23.09 -11.54
N PRO A 115 -6.47 23.19 -11.66
CA PRO A 115 -7.14 23.75 -12.84
C PRO A 115 -6.66 25.15 -13.23
N ASN A 116 -6.46 26.07 -12.26
CA ASN A 116 -5.96 27.42 -12.57
C ASN A 116 -4.52 27.39 -13.09
N TYR A 117 -3.68 26.49 -12.58
CA TYR A 117 -2.31 26.33 -13.06
C TYR A 117 -2.28 25.73 -14.47
N ALA A 118 -3.17 24.78 -14.77
CA ALA A 118 -3.34 24.23 -16.10
C ALA A 118 -3.87 25.28 -17.10
N ALA A 119 -4.85 26.09 -16.70
CA ALA A 119 -5.38 27.19 -17.49
C ALA A 119 -4.31 28.24 -17.82
N ALA A 120 -3.57 28.74 -16.82
CA ALA A 120 -2.50 29.71 -17.01
C ALA A 120 -1.39 29.20 -17.95
N ARG A 121 -1.02 27.91 -17.82
CA ARG A 121 -0.07 27.24 -18.74
C ARG A 121 -0.63 27.11 -20.16
N SER A 122 -1.92 26.79 -20.31
CA SER A 122 -2.59 26.69 -21.61
C SER A 122 -2.67 28.05 -22.31
N ASP A 123 -3.03 29.11 -21.59
CA ASP A 123 -3.06 30.47 -22.12
C ASP A 123 -1.67 30.95 -22.53
N LEU A 124 -0.64 30.69 -21.71
CA LEU A 124 0.74 30.99 -22.08
C LEU A 124 1.16 30.23 -23.35
N ALA A 125 0.84 28.95 -23.45
CA ALA A 125 1.14 28.13 -24.63
C ALA A 125 0.47 28.68 -25.90
N LYS A 126 -0.81 29.06 -25.82
CA LYS A 126 -1.54 29.68 -26.93
C LYS A 126 -0.90 31.02 -27.34
N ARG A 127 -0.52 31.85 -26.37
CA ARG A 127 0.18 33.14 -26.62
C ARG A 127 1.57 32.94 -27.24
N MET A 128 2.24 31.84 -26.88
CA MET A 128 3.58 31.47 -27.38
C MET A 128 3.55 30.66 -28.70
N GLY A 129 2.38 30.51 -29.35
CA GLY A 129 2.27 29.97 -30.71
C GLY A 129 1.95 28.47 -30.83
N LEU A 130 1.56 27.79 -29.75
CA LEU A 130 1.03 26.41 -29.84
C LEU A 130 -0.39 26.43 -30.45
N GLY A 131 -0.47 26.30 -31.77
CA GLY A 131 -1.72 26.30 -32.53
C GLY A 131 -1.65 26.93 -33.92
N GLN A 132 -0.53 27.57 -34.28
CA GLN A 132 -0.31 28.08 -35.64
C GLN A 132 0.12 26.95 -36.57
N ARG A 133 -0.82 26.05 -36.87
CA ARG A 133 -0.68 25.13 -37.98
C ARG A 133 -0.73 25.98 -39.26
N ARG A 134 0.45 26.13 -39.87
CA ARG A 134 0.66 26.67 -41.23
C ARG A 134 -0.42 26.06 -42.16
N ARG A 135 -1.22 26.91 -42.81
CA ARG A 135 -1.98 26.52 -44.00
C ARG A 135 -1.01 26.21 -45.13
#